data_AF-A0A0N7JHU3-F1
#
_entry.id   AF-A0A0N7JHU3-F1
#
_cell.length_a   1.000
_cell.length_b   1.000
_cell.length_c   1.000
_cell.angle_alpha   90.00
_cell.angle_beta   90.00
_cell.angle_gamma   90.00
#
_symmetry.space_group_name_H-M   'P 1'
#
loop_
_entity.id
_entity.type
_entity.pdbx_description
1 polymer ?
#
loop_
_entity_poly.entity_id
_entity_poly.type
_entity_poly.pdbx_seq_one_letter_code
_entity_poly.pdbx_strand_id
1 'polypeptide(L)'
;MPHREKLAWMTLLLIAVTYGPYFAHVVISPPAPGVLPNLPQLWLLALAAGGNGVLHILGRIALRVGAPEDARAPADERDRDIQRRSSMVAYYVMMVGMMLVGMVMPFTTSGWELVNAGLLAIVLAEITQNGLAAWSYRRSAA
;
A
#
# COMPACT_ATOMS: atom_id res chain seq x y z
N MET A 1 15.16 14.93 -7.09
CA MET A 1 14.60 13.57 -6.98
C MET A 1 14.03 13.18 -8.34
N PRO A 2 14.46 12.05 -8.93
CA PRO A 2 13.84 11.49 -10.13
C PRO A 2 12.33 11.36 -9.97
N HIS A 3 11.56 11.51 -11.06
CA HIS A 3 10.09 11.45 -11.03
C HIS A 3 9.56 10.16 -10.38
N ARG A 4 10.24 9.02 -10.61
CA ARG A 4 9.91 7.72 -10.00
C ARG A 4 10.15 7.68 -8.48
N GLU A 5 11.20 8.34 -8.00
CA GLU A 5 11.46 8.47 -6.56
C GLU A 5 10.35 9.30 -5.90
N LYS A 6 9.93 10.41 -6.51
CA LYS A 6 8.81 11.23 -6.02
C LYS A 6 7.51 10.41 -5.92
N LEU A 7 7.22 9.58 -6.92
CA LEU A 7 6.05 8.69 -6.92
C LEU A 7 6.09 7.65 -5.79
N ALA A 8 7.27 7.07 -5.51
CA ALA A 8 7.44 6.11 -4.43
C ALA A 8 7.18 6.78 -3.06
N TRP A 9 7.76 7.95 -2.81
CA TRP A 9 7.53 8.71 -1.58
C TRP A 9 6.08 9.18 -1.44
N MET A 10 5.45 9.65 -2.52
CA MET A 10 4.04 10.00 -2.53
C MET A 10 3.19 8.80 -2.11
N THR A 11 3.44 7.63 -2.68
CA THR A 11 2.69 6.41 -2.35
C THR A 11 2.82 6.05 -0.88
N LEU A 12 4.04 6.10 -0.33
CA LEU A 12 4.28 5.85 1.10
C LEU A 12 3.53 6.84 2.00
N LEU A 13 3.55 8.13 1.64
CA LEU A 13 2.84 9.17 2.39
C LEU A 13 1.32 8.95 2.34
N LEU A 14 0.78 8.64 1.17
CA LEU A 14 -0.65 8.37 1.01
C LEU A 14 -1.10 7.17 1.83
N ILE A 15 -0.31 6.09 1.83
CA ILE A 15 -0.56 4.92 2.67
C ILE A 15 -0.55 5.29 4.15
N ALA A 16 0.45 6.04 4.60
CA ALA A 16 0.56 6.47 6.00
C ALA A 16 -0.64 7.32 6.44
N VAL A 17 -1.07 8.28 5.62
CA VAL A 17 -2.18 9.19 5.93
C VAL A 17 -3.54 8.50 5.93
N THR A 18 -3.73 7.51 5.06
CA THR A 18 -5.04 6.83 4.91
C THR A 18 -5.16 5.60 5.80
N TYR A 19 -4.19 4.68 5.73
CA TYR A 19 -4.24 3.43 6.47
C TYR A 19 -3.71 3.55 7.89
N GLY A 20 -2.83 4.52 8.19
CA GLY A 20 -2.32 4.75 9.55
C GLY A 20 -3.45 5.02 10.56
N PRO A 21 -4.30 6.04 10.34
CA PRO A 21 -5.44 6.30 11.21
C PRO A 21 -6.46 5.15 11.25
N TYR A 22 -6.68 4.47 10.12
CA TYR A 22 -7.57 3.32 10.03
C TYR A 22 -7.12 2.18 10.96
N PHE A 23 -5.87 1.73 10.83
CA PHE A 23 -5.35 0.65 11.67
C PHE A 23 -5.23 1.06 13.14
N ALA A 24 -4.89 2.32 13.43
CA ALA A 24 -4.92 2.84 14.80
C ALA A 24 -6.33 2.72 15.41
N HIS A 25 -7.37 3.11 14.67
CA HIS A 25 -8.76 2.96 15.12
C HIS A 25 -9.14 1.49 15.32
N VAL A 26 -8.78 0.60 14.40
CA VAL A 26 -9.07 -0.85 14.50
C VAL A 26 -8.43 -1.47 15.75
N VAL A 27 -7.22 -1.03 16.13
CA VAL A 27 -6.53 -1.53 17.33
C VAL A 27 -7.14 -0.98 18.62
N ILE A 28 -7.53 0.30 18.63
CA ILE A 28 -8.11 0.96 19.82
C ILE A 28 -9.55 0.51 20.06
N SER A 29 -10.31 0.33 18.98
CA SER A 29 -11.74 0.00 19.00
C SER A 29 -11.97 -1.26 18.15
N PRO A 30 -11.53 -2.43 18.63
CA PRO A 30 -11.68 -3.67 17.87
C PRO A 30 -13.17 -3.98 17.64
N PRO A 31 -13.52 -4.50 16.45
CA PRO A 31 -14.89 -4.85 16.13
C PRO A 31 -15.44 -5.92 17.07
N ALA A 32 -16.72 -5.80 17.45
CA ALA A 32 -17.38 -6.85 18.22
C ALA A 32 -17.40 -8.18 17.41
N PRO A 33 -16.96 -9.29 18.02
CA PRO A 33 -17.02 -10.61 17.37
C PRO A 33 -18.48 -10.99 17.03
N GLY A 34 -18.71 -11.52 15.83
CA GLY A 34 -19.98 -12.16 15.45
C GLY A 34 -21.11 -11.24 14.96
N VAL A 35 -20.96 -9.90 15.00
CA VAL A 35 -21.99 -8.98 14.47
C VAL A 35 -21.67 -8.62 13.02
N LEU A 36 -22.24 -9.38 12.08
CA LEU A 36 -22.26 -9.06 10.66
C LEU A 36 -23.71 -8.79 10.22
N PRO A 37 -23.97 -7.70 9.46
CA PRO A 37 -23.01 -6.71 8.95
C PRO A 37 -22.73 -5.57 9.95
N ASN A 38 -21.46 -5.20 10.11
CA ASN A 38 -21.06 -3.97 10.82
C ASN A 38 -20.92 -2.83 9.81
N LEU A 39 -22.04 -2.17 9.49
CA LEU A 39 -22.09 -1.06 8.51
C LEU A 39 -21.10 0.06 8.82
N PRO A 40 -20.96 0.54 10.08
CA PRO A 40 -19.96 1.54 10.44
C PRO A 40 -18.54 1.15 10.04
N GLN A 41 -18.17 -0.11 10.27
CA GLN A 41 -16.82 -0.58 9.91
C GLN A 41 -16.64 -0.78 8.41
N LEU A 42 -17.68 -1.25 7.69
CA LEU A 42 -17.66 -1.28 6.23
C LEU A 42 -17.45 0.11 5.66
N TRP A 43 -18.11 1.12 6.22
CA TRP A 43 -17.95 2.51 5.80
C TRP A 43 -16.54 3.03 6.07
N LEU A 44 -15.97 2.77 7.25
CA LEU A 44 -14.59 3.13 7.58
C LEU A 44 -13.57 2.47 6.62
N LEU A 45 -13.75 1.18 6.34
CA LEU A 45 -12.92 0.45 5.38
C LEU A 45 -13.05 1.05 3.97
N ALA A 46 -14.28 1.32 3.52
CA ALA A 46 -14.54 1.89 2.21
C ALA A 46 -13.94 3.30 2.07
N LEU A 47 -14.02 4.13 3.11
CA LEU A 47 -13.38 5.45 3.12
C LEU A 47 -11.86 5.34 3.10
N ALA A 48 -11.27 4.42 3.87
CA ALA A 48 -9.83 4.25 3.90
C ALA A 48 -9.29 3.73 2.56
N ALA A 49 -9.83 2.61 2.06
CA ALA A 49 -9.39 1.99 0.81
C ALA A 49 -9.78 2.83 -0.43
N GLY A 50 -11.03 3.29 -0.49
CA GLY A 50 -11.52 4.14 -1.57
C GLY A 50 -10.82 5.49 -1.60
N GLY A 51 -10.65 6.12 -0.43
CA GLY A 51 -9.90 7.36 -0.27
C GLY A 51 -8.45 7.20 -0.71
N ASN A 52 -7.78 6.13 -0.30
CA ASN A 52 -6.42 5.83 -0.75
C ASN A 52 -6.33 5.72 -2.28
N GLY A 53 -7.24 4.95 -2.91
CA GLY A 53 -7.29 4.82 -4.36
C GLY A 53 -7.52 6.15 -5.08
N VAL A 54 -8.46 6.97 -4.60
CA VAL A 54 -8.72 8.30 -5.14
C VAL A 54 -7.50 9.21 -5.01
N LEU A 55 -6.87 9.25 -3.84
CA LEU A 55 -5.67 10.05 -3.61
C LEU A 55 -4.50 9.61 -4.50
N HIS A 56 -4.35 8.31 -4.77
CA HIS A 56 -3.34 7.81 -5.71
C HIS A 56 -3.60 8.28 -7.14
N ILE A 57 -4.86 8.26 -7.59
CA ILE A 57 -5.23 8.74 -8.92
C ILE A 57 -4.94 10.24 -9.02
N LEU A 58 -5.40 11.03 -8.06
CA LEU A 58 -5.21 12.47 -8.03
C LEU A 58 -3.71 12.84 -7.95
N GLY A 59 -2.95 12.16 -7.10
CA GLY A 59 -1.51 12.38 -6.95
C GLY A 59 -0.73 12.09 -8.23
N ARG A 60 -1.07 11.00 -8.94
CA ARG A 60 -0.46 10.68 -10.25
C ARG A 60 -0.81 11.72 -11.31
N ILE A 61 -2.05 12.21 -11.33
CA ILE A 61 -2.47 13.28 -12.26
C ILE A 61 -1.71 14.57 -11.94
N ALA A 62 -1.66 14.98 -10.67
CA ALA A 62 -0.98 16.19 -10.24
C ALA A 62 0.52 16.18 -10.60
N LEU A 63 1.21 15.05 -10.37
CA LEU A 63 2.62 14.91 -10.74
C LEU A 63 2.84 14.95 -12.26
N ARG A 64 1.96 14.33 -13.04
CA ARG A 64 2.03 14.36 -14.51
C ARG A 64 1.82 15.75 -15.09
N VAL A 65 0.88 16.52 -14.52
CA VAL A 65 0.60 17.89 -14.96
C VAL A 65 1.72 18.86 -14.54
N GLY A 66 2.30 18.66 -13.36
CA GLY A 66 3.35 19.53 -12.84
C GLY A 66 4.73 19.32 -13.48
N ALA A 67 5.02 18.14 -14.03
CA ALA A 67 6.31 17.82 -14.67
C ALA A 67 6.12 16.89 -15.89
N PRO A 68 5.50 17.39 -16.98
CA PRO A 68 5.14 16.56 -18.13
C PRO A 68 6.35 16.04 -18.92
N GLU A 69 7.47 16.76 -18.90
CA GLU A 69 8.71 16.35 -19.58
C GLU A 69 9.40 15.19 -18.86
N ASP A 70 9.52 15.27 -17.53
CA ASP A 70 10.03 14.19 -16.68
C ASP A 70 9.15 12.93 -16.75
N ALA A 71 7.84 13.10 -16.91
CA ALA A 71 6.90 11.98 -17.04
C ALA A 71 7.02 11.25 -18.39
N ARG A 72 7.57 11.92 -19.43
CA ARG A 72 7.80 11.36 -20.77
C ARG A 72 9.20 10.80 -20.97
N ALA A 73 10.11 11.05 -20.04
CA ALA A 73 11.45 10.49 -20.10
C ALA A 73 11.38 8.95 -20.13
N PRO A 74 12.04 8.29 -21.11
CA PRO A 74 12.05 6.83 -21.18
C PRO A 74 12.67 6.24 -19.91
N ALA A 75 12.11 5.13 -19.46
CA ALA A 75 12.68 4.40 -18.33
C ALA A 75 14.09 3.93 -18.70
N ASP A 76 15.07 4.33 -17.90
CA ASP A 76 16.43 3.81 -18.01
C ASP A 76 16.46 2.30 -17.65
N GLU A 77 17.50 1.57 -18.05
CA GLU A 77 17.70 0.18 -17.66
C GLU A 77 17.71 0.04 -16.13
N ARG A 78 18.32 1.00 -15.45
CA ARG A 78 18.36 1.10 -13.98
C ARG A 78 16.98 1.16 -13.35
N ASP A 79 16.07 1.97 -13.89
CA ASP A 79 14.72 2.11 -13.36
C ASP A 79 13.94 0.80 -13.48
N ARG A 80 14.15 0.05 -14.57
CA ARG A 80 13.52 -1.25 -14.79
C ARG A 80 14.00 -2.28 -13.79
N ASP A 81 15.30 -2.32 -13.51
CA ASP A 81 15.88 -3.26 -12.55
C ASP A 81 15.42 -2.97 -11.12
N ILE A 82 15.40 -1.70 -10.71
CA ILE A 82 14.85 -1.28 -9.42
C ILE A 82 13.40 -1.73 -9.28
N GLN A 83 12.58 -1.45 -10.29
CA GLN A 83 11.16 -1.80 -10.29
C GLN A 83 10.96 -3.32 -10.23
N ARG A 84 11.74 -4.08 -11.01
CA ARG A 84 11.65 -5.55 -11.03
C ARG A 84 11.99 -6.13 -9.67
N ARG A 85 13.07 -5.67 -9.04
CA ARG A 85 13.50 -6.15 -7.72
C ARG A 85 12.50 -5.79 -6.63
N SER A 86 12.01 -4.55 -6.61
CA SER A 86 11.04 -4.12 -5.60
C SER A 86 9.70 -4.85 -5.74
N SER A 87 9.20 -5.01 -6.96
CA SER A 87 7.98 -5.76 -7.23
C SER A 87 8.13 -7.25 -6.90
N MET A 88 9.29 -7.86 -7.15
CA MET A 88 9.53 -9.26 -6.77
C MET A 88 9.47 -9.46 -5.24
N VAL A 89 10.12 -8.58 -4.46
CA VAL A 89 10.09 -8.69 -3.00
C VAL A 89 8.69 -8.41 -2.46
N ALA A 90 8.00 -7.40 -2.98
CA ALA A 90 6.62 -7.10 -2.60
C ALA A 90 5.66 -8.23 -2.94
N TYR A 91 5.86 -8.92 -4.07
CA TYR A 91 5.08 -10.10 -4.44
C TYR A 91 5.21 -11.21 -3.40
N TYR A 92 6.44 -11.52 -2.93
CA TYR A 92 6.62 -12.52 -1.89
C TYR A 92 5.99 -12.09 -0.55
N VAL A 93 6.07 -10.81 -0.18
CA VAL A 93 5.39 -10.28 1.01
C VAL A 93 3.88 -10.45 0.91
N MET A 94 3.30 -10.09 -0.24
CA MET A 94 1.87 -10.26 -0.51
C MET A 94 1.47 -11.73 -0.45
N MET A 95 2.23 -12.60 -1.10
CA MET A 95 1.93 -14.03 -1.18
C MET A 95 1.98 -14.69 0.19
N VAL A 96 3.03 -14.44 0.97
CA VAL A 96 3.14 -14.95 2.35
C VAL A 96 2.03 -14.39 3.23
N GLY A 97 1.78 -13.08 3.16
CA GLY A 97 0.71 -12.44 3.93
C GLY A 97 -0.67 -13.04 3.61
N MET A 98 -0.99 -13.22 2.34
CA MET A 98 -2.26 -13.81 1.91
C MET A 98 -2.35 -15.31 2.20
N MET A 99 -1.24 -16.05 2.18
CA MET A 99 -1.22 -17.44 2.66
C MET A 99 -1.54 -17.51 4.16
N LEU A 100 -0.97 -16.63 4.98
CA LEU A 100 -1.32 -16.56 6.40
C LEU A 100 -2.80 -16.20 6.61
N VAL A 101 -3.30 -15.21 5.88
CA VAL A 101 -4.71 -14.76 5.99
C VAL A 101 -5.70 -15.81 5.49
N GLY A 102 -5.40 -16.45 4.36
CA GLY A 102 -6.33 -17.37 3.69
C GLY A 102 -6.20 -18.82 4.12
N MET A 103 -5.03 -19.25 4.60
CA MET A 103 -4.76 -20.66 4.92
C MET A 103 -4.49 -20.92 6.39
N VAL A 104 -4.11 -19.92 7.20
CA VAL A 104 -3.79 -20.13 8.63
C VAL A 104 -4.83 -19.51 9.52
N MET A 105 -5.10 -18.21 9.38
CA MET A 105 -6.04 -17.49 10.24
C MET A 105 -7.48 -18.00 10.24
N PRO A 106 -8.05 -18.60 9.17
CA PRO A 106 -9.42 -19.11 9.23
C PRO A 106 -9.60 -20.24 10.25
N PHE A 107 -8.52 -20.87 10.72
CA PHE A 107 -8.57 -21.89 11.77
C PHE A 107 -8.59 -21.32 13.19
N THR A 108 -8.19 -20.06 13.38
CA THR A 108 -8.08 -19.42 14.71
C THR A 108 -8.98 -18.20 14.88
N THR A 109 -9.39 -17.61 13.76
CA THR A 109 -9.92 -16.26 13.69
C THR A 109 -11.04 -16.21 12.65
N SER A 110 -12.00 -15.29 12.79
CA SER A 110 -13.11 -15.14 11.84
C SER A 110 -13.56 -13.68 11.68
N GLY A 111 -14.44 -13.44 10.70
CA GLY A 111 -15.08 -12.15 10.49
C GLY A 111 -14.11 -11.03 10.12
N TRP A 112 -14.19 -9.91 10.85
CA TRP A 112 -13.48 -8.67 10.53
C TRP A 112 -11.96 -8.74 10.67
N GLU A 113 -11.46 -9.62 11.53
CA GLU A 113 -10.02 -9.80 11.69
C GLU A 113 -9.36 -10.33 10.42
N LEU A 114 -10.01 -11.25 9.67
CA LEU A 114 -9.51 -11.72 8.38
C LEU A 114 -9.46 -10.58 7.36
N VAL A 115 -10.49 -9.74 7.33
CA VAL A 115 -10.57 -8.59 6.40
C VAL A 115 -9.45 -7.60 6.69
N ASN A 116 -9.28 -7.22 7.95
CA ASN A 116 -8.25 -6.28 8.39
C ASN A 116 -6.85 -6.85 8.15
N ALA A 117 -6.63 -8.13 8.41
CA ALA A 117 -5.35 -8.78 8.18
C ALA A 117 -5.03 -8.94 6.69
N GLY A 118 -6.02 -9.22 5.86
CA GLY A 118 -5.89 -9.21 4.39
C GLY A 118 -5.50 -7.83 3.87
N LEU A 119 -6.17 -6.78 4.36
CA LEU A 119 -5.80 -5.40 4.04
C LEU A 119 -4.37 -5.08 4.51
N LEU A 120 -4.00 -5.52 5.71
CA LEU A 120 -2.65 -5.30 6.25
C LEU A 120 -1.58 -5.95 5.37
N ALA A 121 -1.81 -7.18 4.90
CA ALA A 121 -0.91 -7.86 3.98
C ALA A 121 -0.71 -7.06 2.67
N ILE A 122 -1.79 -6.51 2.12
CA ILE A 122 -1.74 -5.64 0.92
C ILE A 122 -0.91 -4.39 1.20
N VAL A 123 -1.20 -3.70 2.30
CA VAL A 123 -0.51 -2.46 2.69
C VAL A 123 0.98 -2.70 2.94
N LEU A 124 1.35 -3.80 3.62
CA LEU A 124 2.75 -4.16 3.85
C LEU A 124 3.50 -4.46 2.56
N ALA A 125 2.87 -5.15 1.62
CA ALA A 125 3.46 -5.40 0.30
C ALA A 125 3.70 -4.08 -0.45
N GLU A 126 2.74 -3.15 -0.42
CA GLU A 126 2.86 -1.84 -1.07
C GLU A 126 3.94 -0.97 -0.42
N ILE A 127 4.02 -0.95 0.92
CA ILE A 127 5.11 -0.28 1.67
C ILE A 127 6.46 -0.88 1.28
N THR A 128 6.54 -2.20 1.18
CA THR A 128 7.78 -2.89 0.79
C THR A 128 8.21 -2.52 -0.62
N GLN A 129 7.29 -2.53 -1.58
CA GLN A 129 7.57 -2.15 -2.96
C GLN A 129 8.12 -0.73 -3.06
N ASN A 130 7.38 0.24 -2.50
CA ASN A 130 7.71 1.66 -2.64
C ASN A 130 8.88 2.06 -1.73
N GLY A 131 9.00 1.45 -0.55
CA GLY A 131 10.12 1.64 0.36
C GLY A 131 11.44 1.13 -0.21
N LEU A 132 11.45 -0.07 -0.80
CA LEU A 132 12.65 -0.62 -1.42
C LEU A 132 13.03 0.17 -2.68
N ALA A 133 12.06 0.61 -3.47
CA ALA A 133 12.30 1.49 -4.61
C ALA A 133 12.95 2.81 -4.14
N ALA A 134 12.35 3.53 -3.19
CA ALA A 134 12.88 4.78 -2.66
C ALA A 134 14.30 4.61 -2.06
N TRP A 135 14.53 3.54 -1.29
CA TRP A 135 15.85 3.26 -0.72
C TRP A 135 16.90 2.99 -1.80
N SER A 136 16.55 2.23 -2.84
CA SER A 136 17.48 1.92 -3.93
C SER A 136 17.87 3.16 -4.74
N TYR A 137 16.94 4.09 -4.98
CA TYR A 137 17.24 5.38 -5.62
C TYR A 137 18.23 6.20 -4.78
N ARG A 138 18.01 6.31 -3.46
CA ARG A 138 18.92 7.01 -2.56
C ARG A 138 20.30 6.39 -2.52
N ARG A 139 20.38 5.06 -2.43
CA ARG A 139 21.66 4.34 -2.36
C ARG A 139 22.52 4.53 -3.60
N SER A 140 21.91 4.65 -4.78
CA SER A 140 22.66 4.80 -6.03
C SER A 140 22.73 6.25 -6.51
N ALA A 141 22.43 7.21 -5.63
CA ALA A 141 22.76 8.63 -5.78
C ALA A 141 23.94 9.06 -4.86
N ALA A 142 24.34 8.19 -3.93
CA ALA A 142 25.55 8.31 -3.11
C ALA A 142 26.68 7.49 -3.72
#